data_AF-A0A3M1SDL9-F1
#
_entry.id   AF-A0A3M1SDL9-F1
#
_cell.length_a   1.000
_cell.length_b   1.000
_cell.length_c   1.000
_cell.angle_alpha   90.00
_cell.angle_beta   90.00
_cell.angle_gamma   90.00
#
_symmetry.space_group_name_H-M   'P 1'
#
loop_
_entity.id
_entity.type
_entity.pdbx_description
1 polymer ?
#
loop_
_entity_poly.entity_id
_entity_poly.type
_entity_poly.pdbx_seq_one_letter_code
_entity_poly.pdbx_strand_id
1 'polypeptide(L)'
;EMLDLRTLELREFLSDPRRLKIEAERLGLPSDEFLENTIEGPRNANGRKKFDKSDLQISEINKAERLRRLGNQLKIAGHLLQALEAFRRSLFLQPKDPRLLFDYARCLYSFADSERNQKLKMRAIAALRLASMRSNGDMELVTFIAEAHFQYGNLRHARKLFQQAIESTYENFRAAYGLAEVALREGKLKQVVYYFSLASRFAKRESLKNWAEKEATYFLRLDTDDDYAEKEITRINWFNHMLLGKKIALRSAFVGFLIILFGLFSNESLMDFGWTISMLSLLCWLGFNISNSFLTERTP
;
A
#
# COMPACT_ATOMS: atom_id res chain seq x y z
N GLU A 1 -4.06 11.39 11.01
CA GLU A 1 -3.82 10.32 12.01
C GLU A 1 -4.10 8.93 11.44
N MET A 2 -5.27 8.63 10.86
CA MET A 2 -5.59 7.30 10.28
C MET A 2 -5.48 7.20 8.75
N LEU A 3 -4.97 8.21 8.04
CA LEU A 3 -4.72 8.04 6.60
C LEU A 3 -3.44 7.23 6.44
N ASP A 4 -3.53 6.00 5.94
CA ASP A 4 -2.35 5.25 5.52
C ASP A 4 -1.50 6.12 4.58
N LEU A 5 -0.20 5.83 4.54
CA LEU A 5 0.76 6.61 3.76
C LEU A 5 0.32 6.75 2.29
N ARG A 6 -0.30 5.71 1.73
CA ARG A 6 -0.83 5.74 0.37
C ARG A 6 -1.95 6.77 0.20
N THR A 7 -2.91 6.84 1.13
CA THR A 7 -3.99 7.85 1.04
C THR A 7 -3.46 9.26 1.25
N LEU A 8 -2.46 9.45 2.12
CA LEU A 8 -1.79 10.75 2.27
C LEU A 8 -1.16 11.21 0.96
N GLU A 9 -0.45 10.33 0.26
CA GLU A 9 0.16 10.67 -1.03
C GLU A 9 -0.85 10.98 -2.11
N LEU A 10 -1.92 10.19 -2.20
CA LEU A 10 -2.98 10.47 -3.16
C LEU A 10 -3.60 11.84 -2.90
N ARG A 11 -3.84 12.18 -1.63
CA ARG A 11 -4.35 13.51 -1.28
C ARG A 11 -3.38 14.63 -1.66
N GLU A 12 -2.08 14.44 -1.45
CA GLU A 12 -1.07 15.49 -1.61
C GLU A 12 -0.58 15.66 -3.07
N PHE A 13 -0.47 14.57 -3.82
CA PHE A 13 0.22 14.53 -5.12
C PHE A 13 -0.69 14.17 -6.30
N LEU A 14 -1.98 13.90 -6.09
CA LEU A 14 -2.92 13.74 -7.20
C LEU A 14 -3.00 15.06 -7.99
N SER A 15 -2.79 14.96 -9.30
CA SER A 15 -2.68 16.09 -10.19
C SER A 15 -3.12 15.72 -11.61
N ASP A 16 -3.51 16.73 -12.39
CA ASP A 16 -3.95 16.57 -13.78
C ASP A 16 -2.77 16.15 -14.69
N PRO A 17 -2.88 15.02 -15.43
CA PRO A 17 -1.84 14.54 -16.33
C PRO A 17 -1.31 15.57 -17.32
N ARG A 18 -2.17 16.48 -17.83
CA ARG A 18 -1.75 17.52 -18.78
C ARG A 18 -0.79 18.51 -18.14
N ARG A 19 -1.07 18.91 -16.89
CA ARG A 19 -0.22 19.82 -16.12
C ARG A 19 1.13 19.18 -15.81
N LEU A 20 1.13 17.88 -15.48
CA LEU A 20 2.36 17.14 -15.21
C LEU A 20 3.29 17.08 -16.40
N LYS A 21 2.76 16.82 -17.60
CA LYS A 21 3.57 16.80 -18.82
C LYS A 21 4.25 18.15 -19.09
N ILE A 22 3.50 19.25 -18.98
CA ILE A 22 4.04 20.61 -19.16
C ILE A 22 5.13 20.90 -18.11
N GLU A 23 4.91 20.52 -16.85
CA GLU A 23 5.90 20.75 -15.79
C GLU A 23 7.16 19.90 -15.96
N ALA A 24 7.01 18.64 -16.40
CA ALA A 24 8.13 17.76 -16.73
C ALA A 24 8.97 18.31 -17.87
N GLU A 25 8.34 18.79 -18.95
CA GLU A 25 9.01 19.44 -20.07
C GLU A 25 9.74 20.71 -19.62
N ARG A 26 9.10 21.54 -18.78
CA ARG A 26 9.70 22.77 -18.22
C ARG A 26 10.94 22.49 -17.38
N LEU A 27 10.97 21.36 -16.67
CA LEU A 27 12.11 20.91 -15.87
C LEU A 27 13.10 20.05 -16.69
N GLY A 28 12.87 19.91 -18.00
CA GLY A 28 13.72 19.20 -18.94
C GLY A 28 13.80 17.70 -18.66
N LEU A 29 12.74 17.10 -18.11
CA LEU A 29 12.66 15.65 -17.93
C LEU A 29 12.35 14.98 -19.29
N PRO A 30 13.11 13.95 -19.68
CA PRO A 30 12.82 13.20 -20.90
C PRO A 30 11.48 12.45 -20.79
N SER A 31 10.90 12.06 -21.93
CA SER A 31 9.72 11.20 -21.98
C SER A 31 10.02 9.80 -21.44
N ASP A 32 8.99 9.09 -20.95
CA ASP A 32 9.14 7.69 -20.51
C ASP A 32 9.68 6.81 -21.65
N GLU A 33 9.17 6.95 -22.87
CA GLU A 33 9.64 6.21 -24.06
C GLU A 33 11.14 6.40 -24.32
N PHE A 34 11.67 7.62 -24.13
CA PHE A 34 13.10 7.87 -24.26
C PHE A 34 13.90 7.17 -23.14
N LEU A 35 13.37 7.16 -21.92
CA LEU A 35 14.01 6.54 -20.77
C LEU A 35 14.02 5.00 -20.86
N GLU A 36 12.95 4.39 -21.37
CA GLU A 36 12.87 2.94 -21.62
C GLU A 36 13.98 2.48 -22.57
N ASN A 37 14.11 3.15 -23.71
CA ASN A 37 15.17 2.88 -24.70
C ASN A 37 16.58 3.01 -24.10
N THR A 38 16.77 3.88 -23.10
CA THR A 38 18.05 4.08 -22.41
C THR A 38 18.38 2.93 -21.44
N ILE A 39 17.37 2.23 -20.92
CA ILE A 39 17.55 1.09 -20.01
C ILE A 39 17.98 -0.17 -20.78
N GLU A 40 17.50 -0.33 -22.01
CA GLU A 40 17.81 -1.46 -22.89
C GLU A 40 19.17 -1.32 -23.60
N GLY A 41 19.72 -0.10 -23.70
CA GLY A 41 21.01 0.19 -24.31
C GLY A 41 22.24 -0.16 -23.43
N PRO A 42 23.44 -0.31 -24.03
CA PRO A 42 24.66 -0.61 -23.29
C PRO A 42 25.02 0.52 -22.31
N ARG A 43 25.13 0.16 -21.02
CA ARG A 43 25.44 1.07 -19.92
C ARG A 43 26.91 1.51 -19.95
N ASN A 44 27.20 2.63 -20.61
CA ASN A 44 28.46 3.34 -20.40
C ASN A 44 28.42 4.10 -19.06
N ALA A 45 29.02 3.49 -18.04
CA ALA A 45 29.17 4.05 -16.70
C ALA A 45 30.33 5.07 -16.64
N ASN A 46 30.29 6.13 -17.46
CA ASN A 46 31.30 7.18 -17.40
C ASN A 46 30.72 8.46 -16.77
N GLY A 47 31.30 8.86 -15.63
CA GLY A 47 31.19 10.23 -15.13
C GLY A 47 30.44 10.43 -13.82
N ARG A 48 30.76 9.70 -12.74
CA ARG A 48 30.48 10.21 -11.39
C ARG A 48 31.52 11.27 -11.02
N LYS A 49 31.30 12.51 -11.44
CA LYS A 49 32.02 13.66 -10.87
C LYS A 49 31.61 13.79 -9.39
N LYS A 50 32.59 13.67 -8.50
CA LYS A 50 32.47 14.04 -7.08
C LYS A 50 32.21 15.55 -7.04
N PHE A 51 31.05 15.96 -6.56
CA PHE A 51 30.70 17.37 -6.37
C PHE A 51 30.83 17.69 -4.87
N ASP A 52 31.78 18.57 -4.53
CA ASP A 52 31.96 19.07 -3.16
C ASP A 52 30.89 20.11 -2.85
N LYS A 53 30.31 20.02 -1.64
CA LYS A 53 29.05 20.67 -1.24
C LYS A 53 29.19 21.47 0.05
N SER A 54 29.70 22.69 -0.04
CA SER A 54 29.54 23.67 1.04
C SER A 54 28.51 24.76 0.72
N ASP A 55 28.19 25.06 -0.54
CA ASP A 55 27.36 26.21 -0.90
C ASP A 55 26.31 25.89 -1.96
N LEU A 56 25.20 25.26 -1.55
CA LEU A 56 24.00 25.15 -2.40
C LEU A 56 23.28 26.50 -2.40
N GLN A 57 23.17 27.15 -3.56
CA GLN A 57 22.38 28.38 -3.67
C GLN A 57 20.89 28.08 -3.40
N ILE A 58 20.17 29.03 -2.82
CA ILE A 58 18.72 28.93 -2.53
C ILE A 58 17.91 28.52 -3.78
N SER A 59 18.34 28.95 -4.97
CA SER A 59 17.77 28.54 -6.25
C SER A 59 17.83 27.03 -6.49
N GLU A 60 18.94 26.39 -6.13
CA GLU A 60 19.15 24.95 -6.30
C GLU A 60 18.35 24.13 -5.29
N ILE A 61 18.19 24.62 -4.06
CA ILE A 61 17.30 24.03 -3.05
C ILE A 61 15.85 24.05 -3.55
N ASN A 62 15.38 25.20 -4.04
CA ASN A 62 14.03 25.34 -4.59
C ASN A 62 13.82 24.49 -5.85
N LYS A 63 14.88 24.24 -6.63
CA LYS A 63 14.83 23.34 -7.78
C LYS A 63 14.75 21.87 -7.34
N ALA A 64 15.51 21.47 -6.32
CA ALA A 64 15.48 20.12 -5.77
C ALA A 64 14.09 19.77 -5.22
N GLU A 65 13.48 20.69 -4.47
CA GLU A 65 12.14 20.48 -3.90
C GLU A 65 11.05 20.40 -4.97
N ARG A 66 11.13 21.25 -6.01
CA ARG A 66 10.23 21.16 -7.18
C ARG A 66 10.35 19.81 -7.89
N LEU A 67 11.59 19.35 -8.12
CA LEU A 67 11.84 18.03 -8.72
C LEU A 67 11.32 16.89 -7.83
N ARG A 68 11.46 16.98 -6.50
CA ARG A 68 10.92 16.00 -5.55
C ARG A 68 9.40 15.94 -5.64
N ARG A 69 8.74 17.10 -5.60
CA ARG A 69 7.28 17.20 -5.69
C ARG A 69 6.77 16.64 -7.02
N LEU A 70 7.37 17.03 -8.14
CA LEU A 70 7.01 16.49 -9.45
C LEU A 70 7.24 14.97 -9.52
N GLY A 71 8.35 14.47 -8.97
CA GLY A 71 8.63 13.03 -8.90
C GLY A 71 7.53 12.27 -8.16
N ASN A 72 7.03 12.80 -7.04
CA ASN A 72 5.91 12.19 -6.32
C ASN A 72 4.61 12.20 -7.13
N GLN A 73 4.31 13.30 -7.83
CA GLN A 73 3.12 13.39 -8.69
C GLN A 73 3.19 12.41 -9.87
N LEU A 74 4.33 12.34 -10.55
CA LEU A 74 4.57 11.40 -11.65
C LEU A 74 4.45 9.95 -11.19
N LYS A 75 4.98 9.63 -10.00
CA LYS A 75 4.83 8.30 -9.39
C LYS A 75 3.36 7.92 -9.19
N ILE A 76 2.55 8.84 -8.66
CA ILE A 76 1.10 8.63 -8.48
C ILE A 76 0.36 8.49 -9.82
N ALA A 77 0.79 9.24 -10.84
CA ALA A 77 0.25 9.15 -12.20
C ALA A 77 0.69 7.88 -12.95
N GLY A 78 1.66 7.11 -12.43
CA GLY A 78 2.17 5.89 -13.05
C GLY A 78 3.39 6.08 -13.96
N HIS A 79 3.87 7.31 -14.13
CA HIS A 79 5.07 7.64 -14.92
C HIS A 79 6.35 7.37 -14.11
N LEU A 80 6.61 6.10 -13.82
CA LEU A 80 7.63 5.68 -12.84
C LEU A 80 9.07 6.00 -13.27
N LEU A 81 9.38 5.95 -14.57
CA LEU A 81 10.72 6.26 -15.08
C LEU A 81 11.03 7.75 -15.02
N GLN A 82 10.12 8.59 -15.50
CA GLN A 82 10.20 10.03 -15.31
C GLN A 82 10.29 10.42 -13.83
N ALA A 83 9.51 9.78 -12.96
CA ALA A 83 9.57 10.00 -11.52
C ALA A 83 10.97 9.67 -10.97
N LEU A 84 11.53 8.52 -11.35
CA LEU A 84 12.89 8.12 -10.95
C LEU A 84 13.96 9.10 -11.43
N GLU A 85 13.83 9.63 -12.65
CA GLU A 85 14.75 10.64 -13.17
C GLU A 85 14.62 11.97 -12.43
N ALA A 86 13.39 12.41 -12.11
CA ALA A 86 13.14 13.59 -11.30
C ALA A 86 13.78 13.46 -9.90
N PHE A 87 13.56 12.33 -9.24
CA PHE A 87 14.19 12.04 -7.94
C PHE A 87 15.71 11.94 -8.04
N ARG A 88 16.26 11.34 -9.10
CA ARG A 88 17.72 11.26 -9.32
C ARG A 88 18.33 12.65 -9.43
N ARG A 89 17.71 13.54 -10.21
CA ARG A 89 18.16 14.94 -10.35
C ARG A 89 18.00 15.72 -9.04
N SER A 90 16.90 15.50 -8.31
CA SER A 90 16.71 16.09 -6.99
C SER A 90 17.79 15.61 -6.00
N LEU A 91 18.09 14.30 -5.97
CA LEU A 91 19.12 13.71 -5.09
C LEU A 91 20.52 14.18 -5.46
N PHE A 92 20.76 14.46 -6.75
CA PHE A 92 22.01 15.08 -7.18
C PHE A 92 22.20 16.46 -6.53
N LEU A 93 21.12 17.23 -6.34
CA LEU A 93 21.14 18.52 -5.64
C LEU A 93 21.15 18.34 -4.11
N GLN A 94 20.39 17.41 -3.55
CA GLN A 94 20.25 17.18 -2.09
C GLN A 94 20.47 15.71 -1.68
N PRO A 95 21.71 15.20 -1.70
CA PRO A 95 22.02 13.77 -1.55
C PRO A 95 21.90 13.28 -0.12
N LYS A 96 21.79 14.19 0.86
CA LYS A 96 21.69 13.90 2.28
C LYS A 96 20.27 14.06 2.83
N ASP A 97 19.32 14.56 2.04
CA ASP A 97 17.94 14.73 2.50
C ASP A 97 17.28 13.34 2.71
N PRO A 98 16.88 12.99 3.94
CA PRO A 98 16.24 11.72 4.23
C PRO A 98 14.84 11.60 3.61
N ARG A 99 14.07 12.70 3.49
CA ARG A 99 12.70 12.67 2.93
C ARG A 99 12.74 12.37 1.45
N LEU A 100 13.59 13.06 0.71
CA LEU A 100 13.83 12.77 -0.70
C LEU A 100 14.34 11.35 -0.95
N LEU A 101 15.23 10.84 -0.09
CA LEU A 101 15.72 9.47 -0.20
C LEU A 101 14.61 8.43 0.06
N PHE A 102 13.72 8.71 1.01
CA PHE A 102 12.54 7.91 1.28
C PHE A 102 11.58 7.87 0.07
N ASP A 103 11.24 9.03 -0.50
CA ASP A 103 10.36 9.13 -1.67
C ASP A 103 10.95 8.39 -2.88
N TYR A 104 12.25 8.59 -3.14
CA TYR A 104 13.00 7.89 -4.17
C TYR A 104 12.98 6.38 -3.96
N ALA A 105 13.22 5.91 -2.75
CA ALA A 105 13.23 4.48 -2.43
C ALA A 105 11.88 3.82 -2.72
N ARG A 106 10.77 4.51 -2.41
CA ARG A 106 9.43 4.01 -2.68
C ARG A 106 9.07 4.00 -4.16
N CYS A 107 9.49 5.04 -4.90
CA CYS A 107 9.37 5.06 -6.35
C CYS A 107 10.16 3.89 -6.98
N LEU A 108 11.40 3.68 -6.52
CA LEU A 108 12.26 2.59 -6.98
C LEU A 108 11.67 1.22 -6.66
N TYR A 109 11.06 1.05 -5.49
CA TYR A 109 10.38 -0.19 -5.15
C TYR A 109 9.19 -0.46 -6.07
N SER A 110 8.37 0.57 -6.34
CA SER A 110 7.20 0.45 -7.22
C SER A 110 7.60 0.07 -8.65
N PHE A 111 8.64 0.71 -9.19
CA PHE A 111 9.22 0.35 -10.48
C PHE A 111 9.84 -1.05 -10.48
N ALA A 112 10.56 -1.42 -9.41
CA ALA A 112 11.11 -2.76 -9.30
C ALA A 112 10.03 -3.84 -9.20
N ASP A 113 8.85 -3.51 -8.67
CA ASP A 113 7.70 -4.40 -8.61
C ASP A 113 7.03 -4.57 -9.98
N SER A 114 6.85 -3.49 -10.75
CA SER A 114 6.34 -3.56 -12.14
C SER A 114 7.27 -4.38 -13.04
N GLU A 115 8.58 -4.18 -12.91
CA GLU A 115 9.61 -4.92 -13.67
C GLU A 115 9.93 -6.32 -13.12
N ARG A 116 9.30 -6.73 -12.01
CA ARG A 116 9.60 -7.98 -11.29
C ARG A 116 11.10 -8.16 -10.99
N ASN A 117 11.82 -7.06 -10.77
CA ASN A 117 13.28 -7.06 -10.63
C ASN A 117 13.71 -7.08 -9.16
N GLN A 118 14.08 -8.28 -8.68
CA GLN A 118 14.45 -8.47 -7.28
C GLN A 118 15.69 -7.66 -6.85
N LYS A 119 16.66 -7.47 -7.75
CA LYS A 119 17.86 -6.68 -7.46
C LYS A 119 17.53 -5.20 -7.22
N LEU A 120 16.58 -4.65 -7.98
CA LEU A 120 16.10 -3.29 -7.77
C LEU A 120 15.28 -3.17 -6.48
N LYS A 121 14.46 -4.18 -6.12
CA LYS A 121 13.76 -4.21 -4.83
C LYS A 121 14.74 -4.15 -3.65
N MET A 122 15.83 -4.92 -3.70
CA MET A 122 16.85 -4.90 -2.66
C MET A 122 17.55 -3.53 -2.56
N ARG A 123 17.77 -2.85 -3.69
CA ARG A 123 18.31 -1.48 -3.71
C ARG A 123 17.35 -0.47 -3.09
N ALA A 124 16.05 -0.58 -3.38
CA ALA A 124 15.03 0.25 -2.75
C ALA A 124 14.99 0.08 -1.23
N ILE A 125 15.04 -1.17 -0.75
CA ILE A 125 15.10 -1.47 0.69
C ILE A 125 16.37 -0.89 1.33
N ALA A 126 17.52 -0.98 0.65
CA ALA A 126 18.76 -0.37 1.12
C ALA A 126 18.66 1.17 1.19
N ALA A 127 18.02 1.80 0.21
CA ALA A 127 17.77 3.24 0.22
C ALA A 127 16.83 3.66 1.37
N LEU A 128 15.79 2.88 1.68
CA LEU A 128 14.95 3.10 2.87
C LEU A 128 15.75 3.05 4.17
N ARG A 129 16.63 2.05 4.33
CA ARG A 129 17.50 1.95 5.52
C ARG A 129 18.42 3.17 5.64
N LEU A 130 18.95 3.65 4.52
CA LEU A 130 19.78 4.85 4.50
C LEU A 130 18.96 6.10 4.84
N ALA A 131 17.69 6.18 4.41
CA ALA A 131 16.77 7.25 4.80
C ALA A 131 16.51 7.23 6.31
N SER A 132 16.29 6.06 6.92
CA SER A 132 16.09 5.96 8.37
C SER A 132 17.33 6.34 9.18
N MET A 133 18.53 6.06 8.67
CA MET A 133 19.78 6.48 9.32
C MET A 133 19.99 7.99 9.27
N ARG A 134 19.40 8.67 8.28
CA ARG A 134 19.57 10.11 8.03
C ARG A 134 18.40 10.98 8.48
N SER A 135 17.36 10.38 9.08
CA SER A 135 16.16 11.10 9.49
C SER A 135 16.41 12.16 10.56
N ASN A 136 17.61 12.20 11.18
CA ASN A 136 18.05 13.24 12.12
C ASN A 136 17.04 13.52 13.26
N GLY A 137 16.32 12.50 13.71
CA GLY A 137 15.32 12.64 14.79
C GLY A 137 13.91 13.03 14.32
N ASP A 138 13.66 13.12 13.01
CA ASP A 138 12.29 13.25 12.47
C ASP A 138 11.52 11.93 12.68
N MET A 139 10.80 11.83 13.80
CA MET A 139 10.06 10.63 14.20
C MET A 139 8.84 10.37 13.32
N GLU A 140 8.27 11.41 12.73
CA GLU A 140 7.18 11.27 11.77
C GLU A 140 7.70 10.54 10.51
N LEU A 141 8.83 10.99 9.97
CA LEU A 141 9.49 10.32 8.85
C LEU A 141 9.91 8.88 9.20
N VAL A 142 10.46 8.65 10.39
CA VAL A 142 10.80 7.29 10.85
C VAL A 142 9.57 6.39 10.84
N THR A 143 8.41 6.91 11.25
CA THR A 143 7.15 6.17 11.24
C THR A 143 6.68 5.85 9.81
N PHE A 144 6.82 6.77 8.87
CA PHE A 144 6.51 6.50 7.46
C PHE A 144 7.48 5.49 6.83
N ILE A 145 8.76 5.53 7.20
CA ILE A 145 9.75 4.52 6.76
C ILE A 145 9.41 3.15 7.35
N ALA A 146 8.96 3.09 8.60
CA ALA A 146 8.49 1.86 9.23
C ALA A 146 7.27 1.27 8.52
N GLU A 147 6.29 2.09 8.17
CA GLU A 147 5.11 1.69 7.40
C GLU A 147 5.50 1.14 6.01
N ALA A 148 6.45 1.79 5.33
CA ALA A 148 6.98 1.28 4.07
C ALA A 148 7.67 -0.10 4.24
N HIS A 149 8.48 -0.27 5.29
CA HIS A 149 9.06 -1.59 5.60
C HIS A 149 8.00 -2.64 5.88
N PHE A 150 6.92 -2.30 6.59
CA PHE A 150 5.80 -3.20 6.86
C PHE A 150 5.10 -3.63 5.56
N GLN A 151 4.77 -2.67 4.69
CA GLN A 151 4.16 -2.94 3.37
C GLN A 151 5.03 -3.83 2.49
N TYR A 152 6.36 -3.69 2.57
CA TYR A 152 7.32 -4.50 1.82
C TYR A 152 7.66 -5.85 2.49
N GLY A 153 6.97 -6.22 3.57
CA GLY A 153 7.16 -7.49 4.27
C GLY A 153 8.39 -7.56 5.17
N ASN A 154 9.12 -6.46 5.37
CA ASN A 154 10.30 -6.38 6.23
C ASN A 154 9.92 -6.15 7.70
N LEU A 155 9.17 -7.09 8.28
CA LEU A 155 8.54 -6.95 9.60
C LEU A 155 9.53 -6.64 10.74
N ARG A 156 10.73 -7.24 10.70
CA ARG A 156 11.79 -6.99 11.70
C ARG A 156 12.23 -5.52 11.73
N HIS A 157 12.43 -4.91 10.56
CA HIS A 157 12.81 -3.50 10.47
C HIS A 157 11.65 -2.57 10.82
N ALA A 158 10.45 -2.88 10.33
CA ALA A 158 9.25 -2.13 10.65
C ALA A 158 9.04 -2.04 12.17
N ARG A 159 9.10 -3.19 12.87
CA ARG A 159 9.00 -3.24 14.34
C ARG A 159 10.02 -2.32 15.01
N LYS A 160 11.30 -2.45 14.65
CA LYS A 160 12.37 -1.67 15.28
C LYS A 160 12.13 -0.17 15.14
N LEU A 161 11.72 0.28 13.96
CA LEU A 161 11.49 1.70 13.69
C LEU A 161 10.21 2.22 14.36
N PHE A 162 9.13 1.42 14.40
CA PHE A 162 7.95 1.79 15.16
C PHE A 162 8.21 1.85 16.67
N GLN A 163 8.99 0.90 17.23
CA GLN A 163 9.42 0.95 18.63
C GLN A 163 10.23 2.22 18.91
N GLN A 164 11.21 2.53 18.06
CA GLN A 164 11.99 3.75 18.16
C GLN A 164 11.11 5.02 18.17
N ALA A 165 10.06 5.05 17.36
CA ALA A 165 9.14 6.19 17.30
C ALA A 165 8.24 6.34 18.54
N ILE A 166 7.96 5.25 19.27
CA ILE A 166 7.19 5.29 20.54
C ILE A 166 8.11 5.60 21.73
N GLU A 167 9.34 5.12 21.70
CA GLU A 167 10.34 5.36 22.76
C GLU A 167 10.82 6.81 22.77
N SER A 168 10.88 7.46 21.61
CA SER A 168 10.93 8.92 21.58
C SER A 168 9.62 9.45 22.16
N THR A 169 9.66 10.38 23.11
CA THR A 169 8.52 11.01 23.85
C THR A 169 7.36 11.56 23.00
N TYR A 170 7.42 11.36 21.69
CA TYR A 170 6.41 11.60 20.69
C TYR A 170 5.28 10.55 20.76
N GLU A 171 4.15 10.94 21.35
CA GLU A 171 2.93 10.15 21.33
C GLU A 171 2.40 9.99 19.90
N ASN A 172 2.64 8.81 19.32
CA ASN A 172 2.35 8.56 17.92
C ASN A 172 1.38 7.39 17.76
N PHE A 173 0.10 7.75 17.54
CA PHE A 173 -0.95 6.80 17.20
C PHE A 173 -0.55 5.84 16.08
N ARG A 174 0.08 6.35 15.00
CA ARG A 174 0.46 5.53 13.83
C ARG A 174 1.54 4.52 14.17
N ALA A 175 2.49 4.88 15.02
CA ALA A 175 3.54 3.96 15.44
C ALA A 175 2.98 2.82 16.32
N ALA A 176 2.11 3.16 17.28
CA ALA A 176 1.42 2.15 18.11
C ALA A 176 0.52 1.24 17.27
N TYR A 177 -0.25 1.81 16.35
CA TYR A 177 -1.04 1.05 15.37
C TYR A 177 -0.17 0.12 14.51
N GLY A 178 0.95 0.63 13.97
CA GLY A 178 1.88 -0.16 13.17
C GLY A 178 2.48 -1.34 13.95
N LEU A 179 2.76 -1.19 15.25
CA LEU A 179 3.18 -2.32 16.10
C LEU A 179 2.07 -3.34 16.32
N ALA A 180 0.82 -2.91 16.46
CA ALA A 180 -0.32 -3.81 16.51
C ALA A 180 -0.44 -4.63 15.22
N GLU A 181 -0.30 -4.00 14.05
CA GLU A 181 -0.30 -4.69 12.75
C GLU A 181 0.86 -5.68 12.60
N VAL A 182 2.06 -5.31 13.05
CA VAL A 182 3.20 -6.24 13.05
C VAL A 182 2.94 -7.41 13.99
N ALA A 183 2.38 -7.18 15.19
CA ALA A 183 2.02 -8.24 16.12
C ALA A 183 0.93 -9.17 15.57
N LEU A 184 -0.05 -8.62 14.84
CA LEU A 184 -1.08 -9.39 14.13
C LEU A 184 -0.46 -10.33 13.11
N ARG A 185 0.47 -9.85 12.28
CA ARG A 185 1.17 -10.70 11.31
C ARG A 185 2.01 -11.80 11.95
N GLU A 186 2.44 -11.63 13.19
CA GLU A 186 3.16 -12.64 13.95
C GLU A 186 2.26 -13.55 14.78
N GLY A 187 0.93 -13.32 14.81
CA GLY A 187 -0.02 -14.10 15.60
C GLY A 187 0.07 -13.86 17.11
N LYS A 188 0.63 -12.74 17.57
CA LYS A 188 0.87 -12.45 19.00
C LYS A 188 -0.26 -11.64 19.60
N LEU A 189 -1.42 -12.26 19.86
CA LEU A 189 -2.65 -11.59 20.29
C LEU A 189 -2.46 -10.68 21.53
N LYS A 190 -1.74 -11.14 22.57
CA LYS A 190 -1.44 -10.31 23.75
C LYS A 190 -0.73 -9.00 23.40
N GLN A 191 0.21 -9.02 22.45
CA GLN A 191 0.90 -7.81 21.99
C GLN A 191 -0.03 -6.93 21.17
N VAL A 192 -0.93 -7.52 20.38
CA VAL A 192 -1.94 -6.80 19.62
C VAL A 192 -2.85 -5.99 20.55
N VAL A 193 -3.38 -6.62 21.60
CA VAL A 193 -4.20 -5.95 22.62
C VAL A 193 -3.44 -4.80 23.27
N TYR A 194 -2.19 -5.05 23.68
CA TYR A 194 -1.34 -4.03 24.27
C TYR A 194 -1.16 -2.83 23.34
N TYR A 195 -0.75 -3.05 22.09
CA TYR A 195 -0.47 -1.96 21.16
C TYR A 195 -1.74 -1.21 20.70
N PHE A 196 -2.89 -1.87 20.57
CA PHE A 196 -4.14 -1.15 20.31
C PHE A 196 -4.59 -0.32 21.52
N SER A 197 -4.41 -0.82 22.74
CA SER A 197 -4.68 -0.03 23.95
C SER A 197 -3.72 1.16 24.10
N LEU A 198 -2.49 1.02 23.60
CA LEU A 198 -1.54 2.13 23.53
C LEU A 198 -1.95 3.13 22.44
N ALA A 199 -2.38 2.64 21.28
CA ALA A 199 -2.89 3.48 20.20
C ALA A 199 -4.12 4.28 20.64
N SER A 200 -5.04 3.70 21.41
CA SER A 200 -6.20 4.45 21.91
C SER A 200 -5.79 5.59 22.85
N ARG A 201 -4.77 5.40 23.69
CA ARG A 201 -4.21 6.46 24.55
C ARG A 201 -3.58 7.60 23.75
N PHE A 202 -2.89 7.29 22.65
CA PHE A 202 -2.27 8.29 21.77
C PHE A 202 -3.22 8.93 20.76
N ALA A 203 -4.47 8.47 20.68
CA ALA A 203 -5.44 8.99 19.74
C ALA A 203 -5.92 10.39 20.16
N LYS A 204 -5.79 11.39 19.29
CA LYS A 204 -6.27 12.76 19.57
C LYS A 204 -7.77 12.92 19.34
N ARG A 205 -8.36 12.05 18.51
CA ARG A 205 -9.79 12.08 18.16
C ARG A 205 -10.53 10.97 18.88
N GLU A 206 -11.68 11.29 19.43
CA GLU A 206 -12.53 10.33 20.14
C GLU A 206 -12.94 9.15 19.24
N SER A 207 -13.18 9.40 17.95
CA SER A 207 -13.49 8.33 16.99
C SER A 207 -12.35 7.31 16.84
N LEU A 208 -11.10 7.77 16.83
CA LEU A 208 -9.92 6.90 16.70
C LEU A 208 -9.63 6.16 18.00
N LYS A 209 -9.83 6.83 19.14
CA LYS A 209 -9.75 6.22 20.45
C LYS A 209 -10.76 5.08 20.58
N ASN A 210 -12.04 5.35 20.30
CA ASN A 210 -13.10 4.35 20.36
C ASN A 210 -12.86 3.19 19.39
N TRP A 211 -12.35 3.47 18.20
CA TRP A 211 -11.99 2.42 17.25
C TRP A 211 -10.85 1.54 17.77
N ALA A 212 -9.76 2.13 18.26
CA ALA A 212 -8.62 1.38 18.80
C ALA A 212 -8.98 0.60 20.08
N GLU A 213 -9.86 1.14 20.93
CA GLU A 213 -10.39 0.43 22.09
C GLU A 213 -11.23 -0.78 21.67
N LYS A 214 -12.10 -0.63 20.67
CA LYS A 214 -12.89 -1.75 20.12
C LYS A 214 -11.99 -2.85 19.54
N GLU A 215 -10.89 -2.48 18.87
CA GLU A 215 -9.93 -3.47 18.39
C GLU A 215 -9.21 -4.17 19.54
N ALA A 216 -8.77 -3.42 20.56
CA ALA A 216 -8.13 -4.00 21.74
C ALA A 216 -9.07 -4.98 22.48
N THR A 217 -10.34 -4.63 22.67
CA THR A 217 -11.33 -5.51 23.34
C THR A 217 -11.67 -6.73 22.49
N TYR A 218 -11.78 -6.58 21.18
CA TYR A 218 -11.99 -7.69 20.26
C TYR A 218 -10.86 -8.72 20.35
N PHE A 219 -9.61 -8.29 20.23
CA PHE A 219 -8.46 -9.21 20.32
C PHE A 219 -8.24 -9.76 21.72
N LEU A 220 -8.69 -9.05 22.76
CA LEU A 220 -8.68 -9.57 24.13
C LEU A 220 -9.65 -10.73 24.27
N ARG A 221 -10.91 -10.57 23.81
CA ARG A 221 -11.89 -11.66 23.82
C ARG A 221 -11.40 -12.86 23.02
N LEU A 222 -10.79 -12.62 21.86
CA LEU A 222 -10.22 -13.68 21.03
C LEU A 222 -9.09 -14.46 21.73
N ASP A 223 -8.34 -13.82 22.64
CA ASP A 223 -7.25 -14.47 23.41
C ASP A 223 -7.77 -15.16 24.69
N THR A 224 -8.87 -14.68 25.29
CA THR A 224 -9.33 -15.13 26.61
C THR A 224 -10.56 -16.04 26.60
N ASP A 225 -11.40 -15.94 25.57
CA ASP A 225 -12.68 -16.64 25.48
C ASP A 225 -12.67 -17.61 24.29
N ASP A 226 -12.46 -18.89 24.58
CA ASP A 226 -12.39 -19.95 23.58
C ASP A 226 -13.71 -20.12 22.81
N ASP A 227 -14.85 -19.92 23.47
CA ASP A 227 -16.17 -20.00 22.83
C ASP A 227 -16.36 -18.84 21.84
N TYR A 228 -15.90 -17.64 22.20
CA TYR A 228 -15.88 -16.50 21.27
C TYR A 228 -14.95 -16.76 20.09
N ALA A 229 -13.76 -17.30 20.34
CA ALA A 229 -12.81 -17.64 19.29
C ALA A 229 -13.35 -18.68 18.32
N GLU A 230 -14.03 -19.73 18.80
CA GLU A 230 -14.66 -20.74 17.94
C GLU A 230 -15.78 -20.14 17.08
N LYS A 231 -16.63 -19.28 17.65
CA LYS A 231 -17.66 -18.54 16.89
C LYS A 231 -17.03 -17.65 15.82
N GLU A 232 -15.91 -17.03 16.11
CA GLU A 232 -15.19 -16.18 15.17
C GLU A 232 -14.60 -16.99 14.01
N ILE A 233 -13.97 -18.12 14.32
CA ILE A 233 -13.41 -19.05 13.32
C ILE A 233 -14.52 -19.60 12.41
N THR A 234 -15.64 -20.03 13.00
CA THR A 234 -16.79 -20.54 12.24
C THR A 234 -17.39 -19.46 11.34
N ARG A 235 -17.52 -18.21 11.83
CA ARG A 235 -17.94 -17.07 11.00
C ARG A 235 -17.00 -16.84 9.83
N ILE A 236 -15.68 -16.81 10.08
CA ILE A 236 -14.66 -16.61 9.03
C ILE A 236 -14.72 -17.74 7.99
N ASN A 237 -14.87 -18.98 8.43
CA ASN A 237 -15.01 -20.13 7.53
C ASN A 237 -16.28 -20.01 6.68
N TRP A 238 -17.42 -19.69 7.29
CA TRP A 238 -18.68 -19.51 6.56
C TRP A 238 -18.58 -18.36 5.55
N PHE A 239 -17.96 -17.23 5.94
CA PHE A 239 -17.67 -16.12 5.05
C PHE A 239 -16.81 -16.53 3.84
N ASN A 240 -15.74 -17.30 4.07
CA ASN A 240 -14.90 -17.81 2.98
C ASN A 240 -15.66 -18.76 2.04
N HIS A 241 -16.49 -19.64 2.59
CA HIS A 241 -17.35 -20.52 1.80
C HIS A 241 -18.36 -19.72 0.97
N MET A 242 -18.95 -18.64 1.53
CA MET A 242 -19.87 -17.75 0.81
C MET A 242 -19.18 -17.01 -0.34
N LEU A 243 -17.96 -16.51 -0.14
CA LEU A 243 -17.19 -15.87 -1.21
C LEU A 243 -16.85 -16.85 -2.35
N LEU A 244 -16.51 -18.10 -2.02
CA LEU A 244 -16.28 -19.15 -3.01
C LEU A 244 -17.58 -19.51 -3.74
N GLY A 245 -18.68 -19.68 -3.01
CA GLY A 245 -20.02 -19.93 -3.55
C GLY A 245 -20.45 -18.84 -4.53
N LYS A 246 -20.25 -17.57 -4.20
CA LYS A 246 -20.53 -16.43 -5.08
C LYS A 246 -19.75 -16.51 -6.39
N LYS A 247 -18.45 -16.86 -6.35
CA LYS A 247 -17.62 -17.02 -7.56
C LYS A 247 -18.10 -18.20 -8.41
N ILE A 248 -18.48 -19.31 -7.80
CA ILE A 248 -18.98 -20.49 -8.49
C ILE A 248 -20.32 -20.16 -9.16
N ALA A 249 -21.26 -19.58 -8.41
CA ALA A 249 -22.58 -19.17 -8.91
C ALA A 249 -22.49 -18.18 -10.08
N LEU A 250 -21.54 -17.24 -10.06
CA LEU A 250 -21.38 -16.34 -11.21
C LEU A 250 -20.84 -17.08 -12.45
N ARG A 251 -19.94 -18.06 -12.27
CA ARG A 251 -19.41 -18.88 -13.37
C ARG A 251 -20.46 -19.81 -13.95
N SER A 252 -21.27 -20.48 -13.13
CA SER A 252 -22.35 -21.34 -13.62
C SER A 252 -23.45 -20.55 -14.33
N ALA A 253 -23.75 -19.31 -13.89
CA ALA A 253 -24.67 -18.44 -14.62
C ALA A 253 -24.14 -18.08 -16.03
N PHE A 254 -22.84 -17.82 -16.14
CA PHE A 254 -22.18 -17.55 -17.43
C PHE A 254 -22.21 -18.77 -18.35
N VAL A 255 -21.93 -19.98 -17.82
CA VAL A 255 -22.03 -21.24 -18.58
C VAL A 255 -23.48 -21.47 -19.03
N GLY A 256 -24.47 -21.24 -18.16
CA GLY A 256 -25.89 -21.31 -18.51
C GLY A 256 -26.24 -20.38 -19.68
N PHE A 257 -25.72 -19.16 -19.68
CA PHE A 257 -25.92 -18.21 -20.79
C PHE A 257 -25.31 -18.70 -22.11
N LEU A 258 -24.12 -19.32 -22.08
CA LEU A 258 -23.52 -19.94 -23.26
C LEU A 258 -24.36 -21.11 -23.80
N ILE A 259 -24.96 -21.92 -22.90
CA ILE A 259 -25.85 -23.01 -23.28
C ILE A 259 -27.13 -22.47 -23.94
N ILE A 260 -27.71 -21.38 -23.43
CA ILE A 260 -28.85 -20.70 -24.07
C ILE A 260 -28.47 -20.27 -25.50
N LEU A 261 -27.31 -19.63 -25.67
CA LEU A 261 -26.85 -19.14 -26.97
C LEU A 261 -26.62 -20.26 -27.98
N PHE A 262 -26.13 -21.42 -27.51
CA PHE A 262 -25.99 -22.62 -28.34
C PHE A 262 -27.34 -23.28 -28.65
N GLY A 263 -28.26 -23.30 -27.67
CA GLY A 263 -29.61 -23.85 -27.79
C GLY A 263 -30.43 -23.17 -28.90
N LEU A 264 -30.23 -21.86 -29.12
CA LEU A 264 -30.87 -21.11 -30.22
C LEU A 264 -30.65 -21.72 -31.60
N PHE A 265 -29.54 -22.41 -31.82
CA PHE A 265 -29.20 -23.01 -33.11
C PHE A 265 -29.52 -24.52 -33.20
N SER A 266 -29.73 -25.18 -32.06
CA SER A 266 -29.79 -26.65 -31.99
C SER A 266 -31.19 -27.16 -31.63
N ASN A 267 -31.67 -26.91 -30.40
CA ASN A 267 -32.91 -27.48 -29.87
C ASN A 267 -33.47 -26.61 -28.74
N GLU A 268 -34.80 -26.53 -28.66
CA GLU A 268 -35.53 -25.77 -27.62
C GLU A 268 -35.29 -26.33 -26.20
N SER A 269 -35.18 -27.65 -26.04
CA SER A 269 -34.90 -28.28 -24.74
C SER A 269 -33.56 -27.87 -24.12
N LEU A 270 -32.52 -27.67 -24.94
CA LEU A 270 -31.21 -27.18 -24.47
C LEU A 270 -31.30 -25.74 -23.96
N MET A 271 -32.16 -24.93 -24.58
CA MET A 271 -32.40 -23.55 -24.16
C MET A 271 -33.05 -23.52 -22.76
N ASP A 272 -34.05 -24.38 -22.51
CA ASP A 272 -34.71 -24.49 -21.20
C ASP A 272 -33.74 -24.94 -20.09
N PHE A 273 -32.83 -25.87 -20.39
CA PHE A 273 -31.75 -26.24 -19.49
C PHE A 273 -30.80 -25.07 -19.20
N GLY A 274 -30.45 -24.29 -20.21
CA GLY A 274 -29.62 -23.09 -20.04
C GLY A 274 -30.29 -22.05 -19.13
N TRP A 275 -31.59 -21.80 -19.31
CA TRP A 275 -32.38 -20.88 -18.48
C TRP A 275 -32.47 -21.31 -17.02
N THR A 276 -32.76 -22.60 -16.77
CA THR A 276 -32.86 -23.13 -15.39
C THR A 276 -31.52 -23.03 -14.65
N ILE A 277 -30.42 -23.40 -15.30
CA ILE A 277 -29.07 -23.27 -14.72
C ILE A 277 -28.75 -21.81 -14.45
N SER A 278 -29.02 -20.91 -15.40
CA SER A 278 -28.71 -19.48 -15.24
C SER A 278 -29.53 -18.84 -14.11
N MET A 279 -30.85 -19.08 -14.08
CA MET A 279 -31.75 -18.52 -13.06
C MET A 279 -31.44 -19.06 -11.66
N LEU A 280 -31.26 -20.38 -11.51
CA LEU A 280 -30.91 -20.98 -10.23
C LEU A 280 -29.58 -20.42 -9.71
N SER A 281 -28.62 -20.27 -10.60
CA SER A 281 -27.31 -19.75 -10.27
C SER A 281 -27.32 -18.27 -9.89
N LEU A 282 -28.14 -17.44 -10.55
CA LEU A 282 -28.34 -16.04 -10.17
C LEU A 282 -29.07 -15.91 -8.84
N LEU A 283 -30.05 -16.76 -8.55
CA LEU A 283 -30.72 -16.81 -7.25
C LEU A 283 -29.74 -17.18 -6.13
N CYS A 284 -28.90 -18.20 -6.33
CA CYS A 284 -27.84 -18.54 -5.38
C CYS A 284 -26.85 -17.39 -5.18
N TRP A 285 -26.44 -16.72 -6.26
CA TRP A 285 -25.55 -15.55 -6.19
C TRP A 285 -26.15 -14.40 -5.38
N LEU A 286 -27.45 -14.14 -5.57
CA LEU A 286 -28.18 -13.10 -4.86
C LEU A 286 -28.36 -13.46 -3.37
N GLY A 287 -28.68 -14.72 -3.07
CA GLY A 287 -28.70 -15.25 -1.71
C GLY A 287 -27.36 -15.08 -1.00
N PHE A 288 -26.26 -15.44 -1.65
CA PHE A 288 -24.92 -15.25 -1.09
C PHE A 288 -24.57 -13.77 -0.87
N ASN A 289 -25.02 -12.85 -1.73
CA ASN A 289 -24.81 -11.42 -1.52
C ASN A 289 -25.53 -10.89 -0.28
N ILE A 290 -26.77 -11.32 -0.05
CA ILE A 290 -27.55 -10.91 1.12
C ILE A 290 -26.93 -11.51 2.40
N SER A 291 -26.57 -12.79 2.40
CA SER A 291 -25.91 -13.41 3.56
C SER A 291 -24.55 -12.78 3.87
N ASN A 292 -23.83 -12.29 2.86
CA ASN A 292 -22.53 -11.66 3.04
C ASN A 292 -22.62 -10.40 3.93
N SER A 293 -23.67 -9.58 3.82
CA SER A 293 -23.79 -8.36 4.63
C SER A 293 -24.00 -8.65 6.13
N PHE A 294 -24.63 -9.78 6.47
CA PHE A 294 -24.84 -10.17 7.87
C PHE A 294 -23.55 -10.67 8.55
N LEU A 295 -22.61 -11.21 7.78
CA LEU A 295 -21.34 -11.74 8.32
C LEU A 295 -20.21 -10.73 8.34
N THR A 296 -20.34 -9.64 7.57
CA THR A 296 -19.34 -8.59 7.55
C THR A 296 -19.27 -7.85 8.88
N GLU A 297 -20.36 -7.84 9.65
CA GLU A 297 -20.36 -7.30 11.00
C GLU A 297 -19.73 -8.28 11.97
N ARG A 298 -18.80 -7.78 12.80
CA ARG A 298 -18.15 -8.61 13.81
C ARG A 298 -19.14 -9.00 14.90
N THR A 299 -18.96 -10.18 15.48
CA THR A 299 -19.78 -10.61 16.62
C THR A 299 -19.58 -9.61 17.77
N PRO A 300 -20.68 -9.03 18.29
CA PRO A 300 -20.62 -7.93 19.26
C PRO A 300 -19.93 -8.29 20.58
#